data_AF-X1B7A4-F1
#
_entry.id   AF-X1B7A4-F1
#
_cell.length_a   1.000
_cell.length_b   1.000
_cell.length_c   1.000
_cell.angle_alpha   90.00
_cell.angle_beta   90.00
_cell.angle_gamma   90.00
#
_symmetry.space_group_name_H-M   'P 1'
#
loop_
_entity.id
_entity.type
_entity.pdbx_description
1 polymer ?
#
loop_
_entity_poly.entity_id
_entity_poly.type
_entity_poly.pdbx_seq_one_letter_code
_entity_poly.pdbx_strand_id
1 'polypeptide(L)'
;GLERGNSARKSLDIIINLLEKFGQGGGCAYNDPSCMYHNSFIIADPNEAYVLETADKWWIVEKIKSVRSISNDISIRGKGDIRRKGIIQHAIEKGYCKDDNDFDFAYTFSGSSISIKPSPYSRGGKSTLLLNKNVGNITPQMMMEFLREHQAGICMHGGFESTGSQVSHLRDEENSIHWFTGSTLPCVSIYKPYAFPIDSQKYYTPGPYLAINHDWFWYKHAISKPLGKINQIRNMERAIIDKVNTLISQENEFSKEEFIQKIRILNLKAWNKSNEIIN
;
A
#
# COMPACT_ATOMS: atom_id res chain seq x y z
N GLY A 1 -15.32 0.31 -2.47
CA GLY A 1 -14.60 1.31 -3.27
C GLY A 1 -14.20 0.70 -4.59
N LEU A 2 -13.09 -0.07 -4.60
CA LEU A 2 -12.40 -0.58 -5.79
C LEU A 2 -13.31 -1.09 -6.93
N GLU A 3 -14.19 -2.05 -6.67
CA GLU A 3 -15.04 -2.67 -7.72
C GLU A 3 -16.28 -1.84 -8.10
N ARG A 4 -16.51 -0.71 -7.42
CA ARG A 4 -17.75 0.08 -7.56
C ARG A 4 -17.51 1.52 -8.04
N GLY A 5 -16.26 1.98 -8.04
CA GLY A 5 -15.87 3.32 -8.48
C GLY A 5 -15.04 3.26 -9.76
N ASN A 6 -15.19 4.26 -10.62
CA ASN A 6 -14.40 4.42 -11.86
C ASN A 6 -13.38 5.57 -11.77
N SER A 7 -13.20 6.13 -10.57
CA SER A 7 -12.20 7.13 -10.22
C SER A 7 -11.86 7.02 -8.73
N ALA A 8 -10.74 7.61 -8.32
CA ALA A 8 -10.36 7.72 -6.92
C ALA A 8 -11.43 8.45 -6.12
N ARG A 9 -11.95 9.58 -6.66
CA ARG A 9 -13.05 10.35 -6.04
C ARG A 9 -14.30 9.51 -5.82
N LYS A 10 -14.78 8.81 -6.86
CA LYS A 10 -16.01 8.01 -6.75
C LYS A 10 -15.82 6.82 -5.82
N SER A 11 -14.64 6.20 -5.83
CA SER A 11 -14.27 5.13 -4.90
C SER A 11 -14.27 5.61 -3.45
N LEU A 12 -13.73 6.81 -3.20
CA LEU A 12 -13.73 7.47 -1.90
C LEU A 12 -15.17 7.71 -1.40
N ASP A 13 -16.03 8.30 -2.23
CA ASP A 13 -17.42 8.58 -1.86
C ASP A 13 -18.19 7.29 -1.52
N ILE A 14 -17.94 6.21 -2.25
CA ILE A 14 -18.53 4.90 -1.96
C ILE A 14 -18.01 4.34 -0.63
N ILE A 15 -16.72 4.46 -0.34
CA ILE A 15 -16.14 4.02 0.94
C ILE A 15 -16.77 4.81 2.09
N ILE A 16 -16.85 6.14 1.98
CA ILE A 16 -17.49 7.02 2.98
C ILE A 16 -18.93 6.60 3.22
N ASN A 17 -19.74 6.43 2.17
CA ASN A 17 -21.14 6.03 2.30
C ASN A 17 -21.30 4.68 3.03
N LEU A 18 -20.39 3.73 2.78
CA LEU A 18 -20.40 2.44 3.48
C LEU A 18 -19.99 2.60 4.96
N LEU A 19 -18.97 3.39 5.25
CA LEU A 19 -18.54 3.70 6.61
C LEU A 19 -19.65 4.42 7.40
N GLU A 20 -20.38 5.33 6.78
CA GLU A 20 -21.48 6.03 7.44
C GLU A 20 -22.70 5.15 7.69
N LYS A 21 -22.97 4.21 6.77
CA LYS A 21 -24.10 3.29 6.88
C LYS A 21 -23.85 2.14 7.85
N PHE A 22 -22.65 1.59 7.85
CA PHE A 22 -22.33 0.35 8.55
C PHE A 22 -21.29 0.51 9.67
N GLY A 23 -20.64 1.66 9.77
CA GLY A 23 -19.50 1.87 10.64
C GLY A 23 -18.21 1.27 10.08
N GLN A 24 -17.17 1.32 10.92
CA GLN A 24 -15.93 0.56 10.74
C GLN A 24 -15.75 -0.36 11.95
N GLY A 25 -14.93 -1.40 11.80
CA GLY A 25 -14.57 -2.24 12.94
C GLY A 25 -14.00 -3.58 12.52
N GLY A 26 -13.79 -4.43 13.53
CA GLY A 26 -13.17 -5.74 13.40
C GLY A 26 -11.79 -5.79 14.06
N GLY A 27 -11.42 -6.96 14.56
CA GLY A 27 -10.06 -7.22 15.01
C GLY A 27 -9.09 -7.17 13.83
N CYS A 28 -7.87 -6.71 14.09
CA CYS A 28 -6.78 -6.66 13.11
C CYS A 28 -6.21 -8.04 12.78
N ALA A 29 -6.64 -9.06 13.52
CA ALA A 29 -6.27 -10.45 13.32
C ALA A 29 -7.53 -11.34 13.34
N TYR A 30 -7.46 -12.42 12.57
CA TYR A 30 -8.52 -13.42 12.51
C TYR A 30 -8.73 -14.05 13.90
N ASN A 31 -9.96 -13.96 14.43
CA ASN A 31 -10.34 -14.43 15.76
C ASN A 31 -9.62 -13.79 16.95
N ASP A 32 -9.01 -12.62 16.77
CA ASP A 32 -8.39 -11.86 17.87
C ASP A 32 -8.99 -10.44 17.96
N PRO A 33 -9.87 -10.18 18.94
CA PRO A 33 -10.47 -8.88 19.13
C PRO A 33 -9.58 -7.90 19.92
N SER A 34 -8.42 -8.33 20.44
CA SER A 34 -7.58 -7.51 21.32
C SER A 34 -6.89 -6.35 20.60
N CYS A 35 -6.68 -6.48 19.29
CA CYS A 35 -6.09 -5.44 18.45
C CYS A 35 -7.15 -4.84 17.55
N MET A 36 -7.65 -3.65 17.91
CA MET A 36 -8.58 -2.88 17.08
C MET A 36 -7.87 -1.66 16.50
N TYR A 37 -8.24 -1.27 15.28
CA TYR A 37 -7.61 -0.16 14.59
C TYR A 37 -8.67 0.65 13.83
N HIS A 38 -8.53 1.98 13.84
CA HIS A 38 -9.31 2.84 12.97
C HIS A 38 -8.63 2.94 11.61
N ASN A 39 -9.32 2.54 10.56
CA ASN A 39 -8.70 2.31 9.27
C ASN A 39 -8.26 3.61 8.58
N SER A 40 -7.11 3.55 7.93
CA SER A 40 -6.62 4.58 7.01
C SER A 40 -6.54 4.01 5.61
N PHE A 41 -6.96 4.77 4.61
CA PHE A 41 -7.02 4.35 3.21
C PHE A 41 -6.18 5.27 2.34
N ILE A 42 -5.38 4.69 1.45
CA ILE A 42 -4.85 5.40 0.27
C ILE A 42 -5.75 5.04 -0.91
N ILE A 43 -6.29 6.05 -1.59
CA ILE A 43 -7.18 5.87 -2.73
C ILE A 43 -6.64 6.72 -3.86
N ALA A 44 -6.26 6.11 -4.98
CA ALA A 44 -5.61 6.81 -6.08
C ALA A 44 -6.05 6.25 -7.43
N ASP A 45 -6.00 7.14 -8.42
CA ASP A 45 -6.06 6.85 -9.86
C ASP A 45 -4.91 7.61 -10.54
N PRO A 46 -4.74 7.56 -11.87
CA PRO A 46 -3.65 8.27 -12.55
C PRO A 46 -3.66 9.80 -12.35
N ASN A 47 -4.81 10.40 -12.04
CA ASN A 47 -4.99 11.85 -12.02
C ASN A 47 -4.96 12.43 -10.60
N GLU A 48 -5.41 11.67 -9.61
CA GLU A 48 -5.52 12.16 -8.24
C GLU A 48 -5.41 11.07 -7.19
N ALA A 49 -5.05 11.49 -5.97
CA ALA A 49 -4.97 10.63 -4.81
C ALA A 49 -5.54 11.30 -3.56
N TYR A 50 -6.05 10.46 -2.66
CA TYR A 50 -6.66 10.85 -1.41
C TYR A 50 -6.15 9.94 -0.29
N VAL A 51 -5.98 10.52 0.90
CA VAL A 51 -5.93 9.77 2.15
C VAL A 51 -7.25 9.99 2.89
N LEU A 52 -7.89 8.91 3.31
CA LEU A 52 -9.05 8.90 4.19
C LEU A 52 -8.61 8.27 5.51
N GLU A 53 -8.75 8.99 6.62
CA GLU A 53 -8.52 8.46 7.97
C GLU A 53 -9.82 8.54 8.76
N THR A 54 -10.01 7.56 9.65
CA THR A 54 -11.22 7.42 10.42
C THR A 54 -10.91 7.45 11.92
N ALA A 55 -11.92 7.81 12.72
CA ALA A 55 -11.89 7.76 14.17
C ALA A 55 -13.29 7.37 14.68
N ASP A 56 -13.51 6.09 14.99
CA ASP A 56 -14.85 5.54 15.25
C ASP A 56 -15.82 5.91 14.09
N LYS A 57 -16.89 6.66 14.34
CA LYS A 57 -17.80 7.14 13.30
C LYS A 57 -17.25 8.35 12.53
N TRP A 58 -16.26 9.05 13.06
CA TRP A 58 -15.70 10.24 12.45
C TRP A 58 -14.73 9.90 11.34
N TRP A 59 -14.60 10.78 10.37
CA TRP A 59 -13.67 10.60 9.26
C TRP A 59 -13.26 11.95 8.66
N ILE A 60 -12.08 11.96 8.07
CA ILE A 60 -11.49 13.11 7.38
C ILE A 60 -10.73 12.65 6.14
N VAL A 61 -10.65 13.53 5.15
CA VAL A 61 -9.97 13.29 3.88
C VAL A 61 -8.98 14.41 3.61
N GLU A 62 -7.79 14.03 3.18
CA GLU A 62 -6.76 14.89 2.61
C GLU A 62 -6.63 14.57 1.11
N LYS A 63 -6.73 15.58 0.23
CA LYS A 63 -6.39 15.46 -1.18
C LYS A 63 -4.89 15.66 -1.35
N ILE A 64 -4.23 14.67 -1.94
CA ILE A 64 -2.77 14.63 -2.03
C ILE A 64 -2.30 15.50 -3.19
N LYS A 65 -1.38 16.43 -2.90
CA LYS A 65 -0.83 17.38 -3.88
C LYS A 65 0.57 17.03 -4.36
N SER A 66 1.28 16.17 -3.65
CA SER A 66 2.65 15.74 -3.96
C SER A 66 2.84 14.31 -3.48
N VAL A 67 3.55 14.11 -2.37
CA VAL A 67 3.80 12.79 -1.77
C VAL A 67 3.12 12.66 -0.42
N ARG A 68 2.68 11.45 -0.09
CA ARG A 68 2.09 11.13 1.21
C ARG A 68 2.47 9.73 1.65
N SER A 69 2.76 9.56 2.93
CA SER A 69 2.85 8.27 3.58
C SER A 69 1.81 8.19 4.69
N ILE A 70 1.19 7.03 4.85
CA ILE A 70 0.46 6.68 6.08
C ILE A 70 1.17 5.53 6.80
N SER A 71 0.87 5.31 8.06
CA SER A 71 1.30 4.15 8.83
C SER A 71 0.17 3.76 9.80
N ASN A 72 0.50 3.20 10.96
CA ASN A 72 -0.48 2.86 11.98
C ASN A 72 -0.87 4.03 12.89
N ASP A 73 -0.45 5.26 12.63
CA ASP A 73 -0.93 6.42 13.38
C ASP A 73 -1.84 7.28 12.51
N ILE A 74 -2.90 7.84 13.11
CA ILE A 74 -3.70 8.91 12.49
C ILE A 74 -2.77 10.09 12.25
N SER A 75 -2.78 10.65 11.04
CA SER A 75 -1.73 11.57 10.57
C SER A 75 -2.24 12.83 9.88
N ILE A 76 -3.51 12.89 9.47
CA ILE A 76 -4.11 14.10 8.88
C ILE A 76 -4.25 15.18 9.95
N ARG A 77 -3.44 16.23 9.84
CA ARG A 77 -3.46 17.41 10.71
C ARG A 77 -4.55 18.39 10.27
N GLY A 78 -5.00 19.23 11.20
CA GLY A 78 -6.03 20.23 10.94
C GLY A 78 -7.40 19.62 10.59
N LYS A 79 -8.17 20.36 9.78
CA LYS A 79 -9.55 20.04 9.41
C LYS A 79 -9.73 19.28 8.09
N GLY A 80 -8.64 18.94 7.41
CA GLY A 80 -8.65 18.24 6.11
C GLY A 80 -9.40 19.01 5.01
N ASP A 81 -9.44 18.43 3.82
CA ASP A 81 -10.16 19.00 2.68
C ASP A 81 -11.66 18.65 2.74
N ILE A 82 -11.99 17.44 3.21
CA ILE A 82 -13.36 16.95 3.33
C ILE A 82 -13.48 16.18 4.64
N ARG A 83 -14.62 16.32 5.32
CA ARG A 83 -14.80 15.76 6.66
C ARG A 83 -16.27 15.45 6.95
N ARG A 84 -16.50 14.54 7.88
CA ARG A 84 -17.85 14.24 8.38
C ARG A 84 -18.50 15.49 8.98
N LYS A 85 -19.74 15.79 8.60
CA LYS A 85 -20.50 16.91 9.17
C LYS A 85 -20.63 16.78 10.70
N GLY A 86 -20.41 17.88 11.41
CA GLY A 86 -20.56 17.95 12.87
C GLY A 86 -19.33 17.50 13.66
N ILE A 87 -18.25 17.01 13.03
CA ILE A 87 -17.05 16.54 13.73
C ILE A 87 -16.39 17.63 14.59
N ILE A 88 -16.34 18.86 14.10
CA ILE A 88 -15.72 20.00 14.80
C ILE A 88 -16.60 20.43 15.97
N GLN A 89 -17.90 20.54 15.75
CA GLN A 89 -18.86 20.84 16.82
C GLN A 89 -18.77 19.80 17.95
N HIS A 90 -18.68 18.52 17.60
CA HIS A 90 -18.44 17.45 18.57
C HIS A 90 -17.13 17.62 19.33
N ALA A 91 -16.04 17.97 18.64
CA ALA A 91 -14.75 18.20 19.27
C ALA A 91 -14.79 19.40 20.25
N ILE A 92 -15.51 20.47 19.91
CA ILE A 92 -15.73 21.63 20.80
C ILE A 92 -16.54 21.23 22.02
N GLU A 93 -17.66 20.52 21.83
CA GLU A 93 -18.53 20.04 22.92
C GLU A 93 -17.79 19.09 23.89
N LYS A 94 -16.80 18.36 23.39
CA LYS A 94 -15.92 17.51 24.20
C LYS A 94 -14.72 18.24 24.80
N GLY A 95 -14.52 19.51 24.47
CA GLY A 95 -13.39 20.31 24.94
C GLY A 95 -12.05 19.92 24.30
N TYR A 96 -12.06 19.23 23.15
CA TYR A 96 -10.84 18.82 22.43
C TYR A 96 -10.23 19.96 21.61
N CYS A 97 -11.03 20.95 21.22
CA CYS A 97 -10.58 22.17 20.55
C CYS A 97 -11.50 23.34 20.92
N LYS A 98 -11.03 24.57 20.75
CA LYS A 98 -11.78 25.79 21.06
C LYS A 98 -12.76 26.19 19.96
N ASP A 99 -12.34 26.04 18.71
CA ASP A 99 -13.08 26.45 17.51
C ASP A 99 -12.59 25.72 16.25
N ASP A 100 -13.10 26.09 15.08
CA ASP A 100 -12.73 25.51 13.77
C ASP A 100 -11.25 25.71 13.40
N ASN A 101 -10.58 26.75 13.89
CA ASN A 101 -9.16 27.02 13.62
C ASN A 101 -8.23 26.22 14.54
N ASP A 102 -8.71 25.87 15.73
CA ASP A 102 -7.99 25.04 16.71
C ASP A 102 -8.16 23.53 16.44
N PHE A 103 -9.14 23.13 15.62
CA PHE A 103 -9.40 21.73 15.32
C PHE A 103 -8.26 21.07 14.52
N ASP A 104 -7.73 19.99 15.08
CA ASP A 104 -6.74 19.12 14.45
C ASP A 104 -7.15 17.66 14.63
N PHE A 105 -7.48 16.97 13.54
CA PHE A 105 -8.07 15.62 13.62
C PHE A 105 -7.14 14.60 14.26
N ALA A 106 -5.89 14.52 13.82
CA ALA A 106 -4.94 13.58 14.38
C ALA A 106 -4.66 13.87 15.86
N TYR A 107 -4.51 15.14 16.25
CA TYR A 107 -4.36 15.50 17.67
C TYR A 107 -5.61 15.13 18.49
N THR A 108 -6.79 15.49 18.00
CA THR A 108 -8.09 15.28 18.65
C THR A 108 -8.36 13.80 18.95
N PHE A 109 -8.10 12.92 17.99
CA PHE A 109 -8.50 11.51 18.09
C PHE A 109 -7.36 10.55 18.46
N SER A 110 -6.10 11.00 18.49
CA SER A 110 -4.99 10.21 19.03
C SER A 110 -4.61 10.57 20.47
N GLY A 111 -5.03 11.74 20.96
CA GLY A 111 -4.70 12.22 22.31
C GLY A 111 -3.21 12.52 22.53
N SER A 112 -2.39 12.49 21.47
CA SER A 112 -0.94 12.69 21.56
C SER A 112 -0.49 13.85 20.68
N SER A 113 0.49 14.62 21.17
CA SER A 113 1.15 15.64 20.36
C SER A 113 1.97 14.95 19.27
N ILE A 114 1.44 14.90 18.05
CA ILE A 114 2.18 14.37 16.90
C ILE A 114 3.25 15.40 16.51
N SER A 115 4.52 14.98 16.58
CA SER A 115 5.64 15.80 16.14
C SER A 115 5.43 16.23 14.68
N ILE A 116 5.53 17.54 14.43
CA ILE A 116 5.47 18.09 13.08
C ILE A 116 6.66 17.59 12.24
N LYS A 117 7.80 17.31 12.90
CA LYS A 117 8.97 16.74 12.23
C LYS A 117 8.85 15.22 12.16
N PRO A 118 8.90 14.60 10.96
CA PRO A 118 8.88 13.15 10.84
C PRO A 118 10.13 12.55 11.48
N SER A 119 9.94 11.54 12.34
CA SER A 119 11.06 10.84 12.98
C SER A 119 11.70 9.85 12.01
N PRO A 120 13.03 9.90 11.78
CA PRO A 120 13.72 8.94 10.90
C PRO A 120 13.77 7.52 11.47
N TYR A 121 13.38 7.34 12.74
CA TYR A 121 13.35 6.05 13.43
C TYR A 121 11.94 5.45 13.52
N SER A 122 10.91 6.19 13.09
CA SER A 122 9.54 5.70 12.99
C SER A 122 9.23 5.28 11.56
N ARG A 123 8.42 4.24 11.35
CA ARG A 123 8.02 3.79 10.00
C ARG A 123 7.45 4.93 9.16
N GLY A 124 6.41 5.60 9.67
CA GLY A 124 5.75 6.70 8.97
C GLY A 124 6.66 7.91 8.75
N GLY A 125 7.54 8.22 9.70
CA GLY A 125 8.48 9.33 9.55
C GLY A 125 9.60 9.01 8.55
N LYS A 126 10.17 7.80 8.57
CA LYS A 126 11.20 7.37 7.63
C LYS A 126 10.68 7.33 6.20
N SER A 127 9.51 6.74 5.96
CA SER A 127 8.88 6.72 4.63
C SER A 127 8.58 8.14 4.15
N THR A 128 8.07 9.02 5.02
CA THR A 128 7.84 10.44 4.71
C THR A 128 9.13 11.15 4.30
N LEU A 129 10.24 10.91 5.01
CA LEU A 129 11.54 11.49 4.66
C LEU A 129 12.07 10.96 3.32
N LEU A 130 11.95 9.66 3.07
CA LEU A 130 12.36 9.03 1.80
C LEU A 130 11.55 9.60 0.63
N LEU A 131 10.24 9.76 0.79
CA LEU A 131 9.37 10.34 -0.24
C LEU A 131 9.72 11.82 -0.50
N ASN A 132 9.80 12.64 0.56
CA ASN A 132 10.08 14.07 0.42
C ASN A 132 11.44 14.36 -0.22
N LYS A 133 12.47 13.55 0.07
CA LYS A 133 13.79 13.68 -0.54
C LYS A 133 13.77 13.46 -2.07
N ASN A 134 12.76 12.75 -2.59
CA ASN A 134 12.73 12.27 -3.96
C ASN A 134 11.51 12.78 -4.76
N VAL A 135 10.79 13.80 -4.27
CA VAL A 135 9.66 14.41 -4.99
C VAL A 135 10.03 14.70 -6.45
N GLY A 136 9.15 14.34 -7.37
CA GLY A 136 9.36 14.49 -8.82
C GLY A 136 10.28 13.43 -9.46
N ASN A 137 10.97 12.60 -8.67
CA ASN A 137 11.91 11.59 -9.16
C ASN A 137 11.57 10.15 -8.70
N ILE A 138 10.44 9.96 -8.01
CA ILE A 138 10.05 8.64 -7.48
C ILE A 138 9.73 7.70 -8.64
N THR A 139 10.39 6.54 -8.64
CA THR A 139 10.13 5.43 -9.56
C THR A 139 9.61 4.20 -8.81
N PRO A 140 8.98 3.23 -9.50
CA PRO A 140 8.60 1.96 -8.88
C PRO A 140 9.76 1.25 -8.16
N GLN A 141 10.95 1.31 -8.75
CA GLN A 141 12.19 0.72 -8.23
C GLN A 141 12.59 1.36 -6.92
N MET A 142 12.52 2.70 -6.82
CA MET A 142 12.79 3.41 -5.58
C MET A 142 11.77 3.05 -4.49
N MET A 143 10.49 2.94 -4.84
CA MET A 143 9.46 2.49 -3.89
C MET A 143 9.73 1.07 -3.38
N MET A 144 10.17 0.15 -4.25
CA MET A 144 10.58 -1.19 -3.83
C MET A 144 11.74 -1.17 -2.84
N GLU A 145 12.74 -0.30 -3.05
CA GLU A 145 13.86 -0.11 -2.11
C GLU A 145 13.42 0.53 -0.78
N PHE A 146 12.52 1.53 -0.82
CA PHE A 146 11.97 2.12 0.40
C PHE A 146 11.23 1.09 1.24
N LEU A 147 10.49 0.20 0.60
CA LEU A 147 9.77 -0.89 1.26
C LEU A 147 10.69 -1.98 1.86
N ARG A 148 12.00 -1.94 1.56
CA ARG A 148 13.02 -2.84 2.13
C ARG A 148 13.79 -2.24 3.31
N GLU A 149 13.47 -1.00 3.68
CA GLU A 149 14.15 -0.30 4.76
C GLU A 149 13.90 -1.00 6.10
N HIS A 150 14.98 -1.38 6.81
CA HIS A 150 14.90 -2.15 8.06
C HIS A 150 15.00 -1.29 9.33
N GLN A 151 15.77 -0.20 9.31
CA GLN A 151 16.15 0.56 10.51
C GLN A 151 14.95 1.18 11.21
N ALA A 152 13.98 1.71 10.45
CA ALA A 152 12.74 2.24 10.98
C ALA A 152 11.60 1.20 10.96
N GLY A 153 11.87 -0.02 10.49
CA GLY A 153 10.92 -1.13 10.46
C GLY A 153 9.91 -1.08 9.32
N ILE A 154 10.19 -0.42 8.18
CA ILE A 154 9.29 -0.44 7.03
C ILE A 154 9.14 -1.87 6.50
N CYS A 155 10.27 -2.53 6.25
CA CYS A 155 10.34 -3.98 6.16
C CYS A 155 10.41 -4.52 7.59
N MET A 156 9.28 -5.01 8.09
CA MET A 156 9.14 -5.48 9.47
C MET A 156 9.61 -6.93 9.60
N HIS A 157 10.49 -7.21 10.55
CA HIS A 157 10.98 -8.53 10.89
C HIS A 157 10.67 -8.86 12.35
N GLY A 158 10.57 -10.14 12.69
CA GLY A 158 10.36 -10.62 14.07
C GLY A 158 9.08 -11.44 14.20
N GLY A 159 8.46 -11.41 15.39
CA GLY A 159 7.21 -12.15 15.65
C GLY A 159 6.01 -11.64 14.86
N PHE A 160 6.06 -10.39 14.39
CA PHE A 160 5.11 -9.80 13.44
C PHE A 160 5.90 -9.28 12.24
N GLU A 161 5.87 -10.00 11.12
CA GLU A 161 6.68 -9.68 9.94
C GLU A 161 5.84 -9.18 8.77
N SER A 162 6.47 -8.44 7.85
CA SER A 162 5.83 -8.02 6.60
C SER A 162 5.41 -9.24 5.78
N THR A 163 4.12 -9.54 5.71
CA THR A 163 3.59 -10.74 5.02
C THR A 163 3.51 -10.60 3.50
N GLY A 164 3.70 -9.40 2.97
CA GLY A 164 3.67 -9.10 1.55
C GLY A 164 4.09 -7.66 1.28
N SER A 165 4.36 -7.35 0.02
CA SER A 165 4.62 -5.98 -0.38
C SER A 165 4.15 -5.72 -1.81
N GLN A 166 3.69 -4.50 -2.05
CA GLN A 166 3.10 -4.07 -3.31
C GLN A 166 3.59 -2.68 -3.70
N VAL A 167 3.88 -2.49 -4.99
CA VAL A 167 4.07 -1.17 -5.62
C VAL A 167 3.16 -1.09 -6.84
N SER A 168 2.36 -0.04 -6.97
CA SER A 168 1.49 0.15 -8.14
C SER A 168 1.88 1.43 -8.86
N HIS A 169 2.17 1.32 -10.15
CA HIS A 169 2.41 2.44 -11.04
C HIS A 169 1.13 2.65 -11.86
N LEU A 170 0.31 3.60 -11.41
CA LEU A 170 -0.92 3.98 -12.08
C LEU A 170 -0.56 4.90 -13.25
N ARG A 171 -0.91 4.48 -14.46
CA ARG A 171 -0.62 5.17 -15.72
C ARG A 171 -1.92 5.49 -16.43
N ASP A 172 -1.91 6.52 -17.25
CA ASP A 172 -3.00 6.81 -18.19
C ASP A 172 -3.12 5.65 -19.21
N GLU A 173 -4.31 5.50 -19.82
CA GLU A 173 -4.59 4.50 -20.87
C GLU A 173 -4.62 3.02 -20.42
N GLU A 174 -4.91 2.76 -19.14
CA GLU A 174 -5.14 1.41 -18.59
C GLU A 174 -3.91 0.47 -18.58
N ASN A 175 -2.72 0.94 -19.00
CA ASN A 175 -1.46 0.19 -18.99
C ASN A 175 -0.74 0.21 -17.63
N SER A 176 -1.50 0.30 -16.53
CA SER A 176 -0.95 0.34 -15.18
C SER A 176 -0.21 -0.96 -14.86
N ILE A 177 0.95 -0.83 -14.20
CA ILE A 177 1.76 -1.98 -13.78
C ILE A 177 1.77 -2.08 -12.26
N HIS A 178 1.43 -3.27 -11.78
CA HIS A 178 1.39 -3.60 -10.38
C HIS A 178 2.46 -4.63 -10.05
N TRP A 179 3.15 -4.42 -8.95
CA TRP A 179 4.28 -5.24 -8.54
C TRP A 179 3.96 -5.85 -7.21
N PHE A 180 4.01 -7.19 -7.10
CA PHE A 180 3.73 -7.90 -5.86
C PHE A 180 4.89 -8.83 -5.51
N THR A 181 5.22 -8.95 -4.23
CA THR A 181 6.18 -9.98 -3.77
C THR A 181 5.55 -11.36 -3.81
N GLY A 182 4.27 -11.51 -3.44
CA GLY A 182 3.63 -12.82 -3.31
C GLY A 182 4.27 -13.71 -2.23
N SER A 183 5.06 -13.12 -1.33
CA SER A 183 5.82 -13.75 -0.26
C SER A 183 6.07 -12.74 0.87
N THR A 184 6.42 -13.25 2.05
CA THR A 184 6.87 -12.45 3.20
C THR A 184 8.16 -11.70 2.88
N LEU A 185 8.44 -10.61 3.61
CA LEU A 185 9.66 -9.80 3.58
C LEU A 185 10.12 -9.35 2.18
N PRO A 186 9.86 -8.08 1.77
CA PRO A 186 10.34 -7.56 0.48
C PRO A 186 11.88 -7.59 0.34
N CYS A 187 12.62 -7.59 1.45
CA CYS A 187 14.09 -7.61 1.45
C CYS A 187 14.70 -8.94 0.98
N VAL A 188 13.93 -10.05 1.02
CA VAL A 188 14.34 -11.39 0.52
C VAL A 188 13.41 -11.89 -0.61
N SER A 189 12.66 -10.98 -1.22
CA SER A 189 11.69 -11.28 -2.27
C SER A 189 12.00 -10.58 -3.59
N ILE A 190 11.51 -11.16 -4.68
CA ILE A 190 11.43 -10.57 -6.01
C ILE A 190 10.02 -9.97 -6.19
N TYR A 191 9.92 -8.72 -6.62
CA TYR A 191 8.66 -8.16 -7.11
C TYR A 191 8.31 -8.70 -8.50
N LYS A 192 7.13 -9.30 -8.63
CA LYS A 192 6.57 -9.81 -9.91
C LYS A 192 5.66 -8.76 -10.53
N PRO A 193 5.79 -8.44 -11.83
CA PRO A 193 4.91 -7.49 -12.51
C PRO A 193 3.56 -8.13 -12.85
N TYR A 194 2.51 -7.32 -12.83
CA TYR A 194 1.14 -7.66 -13.20
C TYR A 194 0.54 -6.50 -13.99
N ALA A 195 -0.28 -6.84 -14.97
CA ALA A 195 -1.20 -5.92 -15.66
C ALA A 195 -2.62 -6.47 -15.55
N PHE A 196 -3.64 -5.61 -15.48
CA PHE A 196 -5.03 -6.05 -15.44
C PHE A 196 -5.67 -6.03 -16.84
N PRO A 197 -6.55 -7.00 -17.18
CA PRO A 197 -7.00 -8.12 -16.36
C PRO A 197 -5.94 -9.23 -16.17
N ILE A 198 -6.02 -9.91 -15.03
CA ILE A 198 -5.01 -10.90 -14.57
C ILE A 198 -5.11 -12.28 -15.22
N ASP A 199 -5.98 -12.47 -16.21
CA ASP A 199 -6.18 -13.78 -16.84
C ASP A 199 -4.85 -14.39 -17.27
N SER A 200 -4.69 -15.69 -16.98
CA SER A 200 -3.48 -16.48 -17.26
C SER A 200 -2.20 -16.02 -16.53
N GLN A 201 -2.26 -15.06 -15.60
CA GLN A 201 -1.17 -14.76 -14.68
C GLN A 201 -1.22 -15.69 -13.47
N LYS A 202 -0.06 -15.90 -12.82
CA LYS A 202 -0.04 -16.71 -11.61
C LYS A 202 -0.59 -15.91 -10.43
N TYR A 203 -1.70 -16.38 -9.89
CA TYR A 203 -2.26 -15.95 -8.62
C TYR A 203 -2.79 -17.18 -7.88
N TYR A 204 -3.02 -17.04 -6.57
CA TYR A 204 -3.69 -18.06 -5.76
C TYR A 204 -5.14 -17.63 -5.58
N THR A 205 -6.09 -18.56 -5.73
CA THR A 205 -7.50 -18.29 -5.41
C THR A 205 -7.61 -17.77 -3.98
N PRO A 206 -8.45 -16.78 -3.67
CA PRO A 206 -8.65 -16.36 -2.28
C PRO A 206 -9.45 -17.41 -1.48
N GLY A 207 -9.15 -17.53 -0.18
CA GLY A 207 -9.87 -18.36 0.79
C GLY A 207 -10.87 -17.57 1.63
N PRO A 208 -11.61 -18.24 2.53
CA PRO A 208 -10.97 -18.75 3.74
C PRO A 208 -10.40 -20.15 3.56
N TYR A 209 -9.20 -20.37 4.10
CA TYR A 209 -8.55 -21.67 4.12
C TYR A 209 -8.57 -22.23 5.53
N LEU A 210 -9.04 -23.47 5.69
CA LEU A 210 -9.13 -24.12 7.01
C LEU A 210 -7.81 -24.73 7.48
N ALA A 211 -6.85 -24.92 6.56
CA ALA A 211 -5.54 -25.47 6.84
C ALA A 211 -4.49 -24.80 5.94
N ILE A 212 -3.24 -24.83 6.41
CA ILE A 212 -2.10 -24.38 5.62
C ILE A 212 -1.83 -25.41 4.52
N ASN A 213 -1.73 -24.97 3.28
CA ASN A 213 -1.22 -25.80 2.20
C ASN A 213 0.30 -25.62 2.10
N HIS A 214 1.04 -26.70 2.36
CA HIS A 214 2.50 -26.70 2.31
C HIS A 214 3.07 -26.45 0.90
N ASP A 215 2.25 -26.57 -0.16
CA ASP A 215 2.64 -26.25 -1.52
C ASP A 215 2.51 -24.78 -1.90
N TRP A 216 1.89 -23.95 -1.06
CA TRP A 216 1.86 -22.53 -1.31
C TRP A 216 3.27 -21.94 -1.32
N PHE A 217 3.56 -21.18 -2.36
CA PHE A 217 4.84 -20.47 -2.48
C PHE A 217 5.09 -19.58 -1.27
N TRP A 218 4.06 -18.87 -0.80
CA TRP A 218 4.17 -18.02 0.39
C TRP A 218 4.64 -18.81 1.60
N TYR A 219 4.07 -20.00 1.83
CA TYR A 219 4.44 -20.86 2.96
C TYR A 219 5.88 -21.37 2.81
N LYS A 220 6.24 -21.92 1.63
CA LYS A 220 7.60 -22.36 1.31
C LYS A 220 8.63 -21.25 1.54
N HIS A 221 8.32 -20.04 1.08
CA HIS A 221 9.16 -18.85 1.29
C HIS A 221 9.29 -18.48 2.77
N ALA A 222 8.19 -18.51 3.52
CA ALA A 222 8.17 -18.12 4.92
C ALA A 222 9.05 -19.02 5.80
N ILE A 223 9.09 -20.33 5.52
CA ILE A 223 9.91 -21.31 6.26
C ILE A 223 11.34 -21.43 5.72
N SER A 224 11.58 -21.12 4.44
CA SER A 224 12.89 -21.22 3.77
C SER A 224 13.25 -19.91 3.08
N LYS A 225 13.54 -18.89 3.90
CA LYS A 225 13.89 -17.55 3.42
C LYS A 225 15.28 -17.57 2.77
N PRO A 226 15.46 -17.07 1.53
CA PRO A 226 16.71 -17.19 0.77
C PRO A 226 17.79 -16.14 1.17
N LEU A 227 18.16 -16.10 2.45
CA LEU A 227 19.04 -15.08 3.03
C LEU A 227 20.44 -15.00 2.37
N GLY A 228 20.97 -16.13 1.90
CA GLY A 228 22.27 -16.17 1.20
C GLY A 228 22.22 -15.77 -0.28
N LYS A 229 21.03 -15.56 -0.85
CA LYS A 229 20.82 -15.33 -2.30
C LYS A 229 20.42 -13.88 -2.62
N ILE A 230 20.62 -12.91 -1.71
CA ILE A 230 20.15 -11.52 -1.90
C ILE A 230 20.69 -10.88 -3.19
N ASN A 231 21.99 -10.99 -3.47
CA ASN A 231 22.57 -10.41 -4.69
C ASN A 231 21.96 -11.03 -5.95
N GLN A 232 21.75 -12.35 -5.94
CA GLN A 232 21.10 -13.08 -7.02
C GLN A 232 19.64 -12.60 -7.20
N ILE A 233 18.88 -12.49 -6.11
CA ILE A 233 17.51 -11.96 -6.08
C ILE A 233 17.45 -10.57 -6.71
N ARG A 234 18.33 -9.64 -6.27
CA ARG A 234 18.35 -8.25 -6.75
C ARG A 234 18.73 -8.17 -8.23
N ASN A 235 19.69 -8.97 -8.69
CA ASN A 235 20.07 -9.02 -10.11
C ASN A 235 18.92 -9.56 -10.99
N MET A 236 18.22 -10.61 -10.53
CA MET A 236 17.06 -11.14 -11.25
C MET A 236 15.91 -10.13 -11.31
N GLU A 237 15.64 -9.44 -10.20
CA GLU A 237 14.62 -8.41 -10.11
C GLU A 237 14.93 -7.22 -11.04
N ARG A 238 16.18 -6.73 -11.03
CA ARG A 238 16.62 -5.65 -11.94
C ARG A 238 16.39 -6.03 -13.41
N ALA A 239 16.75 -7.25 -13.79
CA ALA A 239 16.53 -7.73 -15.15
C ALA A 239 15.05 -7.86 -15.54
N ILE A 240 14.14 -8.10 -14.59
CA ILE A 240 12.69 -8.10 -14.84
C ILE A 240 12.20 -6.67 -15.01
N ILE A 241 12.62 -5.78 -14.10
CA ILE A 241 12.30 -4.36 -14.12
C ILE A 241 12.74 -3.70 -15.43
N ASP A 242 13.97 -3.94 -15.86
CA ASP A 242 14.52 -3.35 -17.10
C ASP A 242 13.68 -3.76 -18.30
N LYS A 243 13.22 -5.01 -18.36
CA LYS A 243 12.33 -5.50 -19.43
C LYS A 243 10.97 -4.83 -19.39
N VAL A 244 10.38 -4.65 -18.22
CA VAL A 244 9.11 -3.91 -18.09
C VAL A 244 9.30 -2.46 -18.54
N ASN A 245 10.39 -1.81 -18.16
CA ASN A 245 10.70 -0.46 -18.61
C ASN A 245 10.87 -0.38 -20.14
N THR A 246 11.52 -1.37 -20.77
CA THR A 246 11.62 -1.45 -22.23
C THR A 246 10.24 -1.59 -22.88
N LEU A 247 9.38 -2.48 -22.36
CA LEU A 247 8.01 -2.63 -22.86
C LEU A 247 7.21 -1.34 -22.74
N ILE A 248 7.35 -0.63 -21.61
CA ILE A 248 6.74 0.67 -21.38
C ILE A 248 7.22 1.70 -22.41
N SER A 249 8.53 1.77 -22.68
CA SER A 249 9.06 2.73 -23.67
C SER A 249 8.61 2.47 -25.11
N GLN A 250 8.13 1.25 -25.38
CA GLN A 250 7.66 0.79 -26.68
C GLN A 250 6.14 0.58 -26.69
N GLU A 251 5.40 1.10 -25.71
CA GLU A 251 3.98 0.75 -25.55
C GLU A 251 3.12 1.10 -26.77
N ASN A 252 3.47 2.18 -27.48
CA ASN A 252 2.80 2.61 -28.71
C ASN A 252 3.01 1.67 -29.91
N GLU A 253 3.94 0.71 -29.80
CA GLU A 253 4.20 -0.32 -30.81
C GLU A 253 3.30 -1.56 -30.65
N PHE A 254 2.50 -1.62 -29.58
CA PHE A 254 1.69 -2.79 -29.24
C PHE A 254 0.21 -2.42 -29.13
N SER A 255 -0.67 -3.33 -29.53
CA SER A 255 -2.03 -3.32 -29.01
C SER A 255 -2.03 -3.52 -27.48
N LYS A 256 -3.09 -3.08 -26.82
CA LYS A 256 -3.27 -3.28 -25.37
C LYS A 256 -3.16 -4.76 -24.99
N GLU A 257 -3.78 -5.64 -25.77
CA GLU A 257 -3.75 -7.08 -25.57
C GLU A 257 -2.32 -7.61 -25.68
N GLU A 258 -1.55 -7.17 -26.67
CA GLU A 258 -0.14 -7.57 -26.83
C GLU A 258 0.73 -7.08 -25.67
N PHE A 259 0.56 -5.83 -25.23
CA PHE A 259 1.28 -5.28 -24.07
C PHE A 259 1.01 -6.12 -22.83
N ILE A 260 -0.26 -6.39 -22.52
CA ILE A 260 -0.66 -7.23 -21.39
C ILE A 260 -0.05 -8.63 -21.52
N GLN A 261 -0.10 -9.26 -22.69
CA GLN A 261 0.50 -10.58 -22.92
C GLN A 261 2.02 -10.59 -22.66
N LYS A 262 2.74 -9.55 -23.05
CA LYS A 262 4.18 -9.44 -22.76
C LYS A 262 4.44 -9.30 -21.26
N ILE A 263 3.63 -8.54 -20.53
CA ILE A 263 3.71 -8.46 -19.06
C ILE A 263 3.40 -9.82 -18.42
N ARG A 264 2.42 -10.57 -18.93
CA ARG A 264 2.09 -11.94 -18.46
C ARG A 264 3.29 -12.89 -18.58
N ILE A 265 4.02 -12.85 -19.68
CA ILE A 265 5.23 -13.67 -19.87
C ILE A 265 6.30 -13.31 -18.83
N LEU A 266 6.49 -12.01 -18.55
CA LEU A 266 7.42 -11.56 -17.52
C LEU A 266 6.97 -11.97 -16.11
N ASN A 267 5.67 -11.93 -15.82
CA ASN A 267 5.08 -12.42 -14.57
C ASN A 267 5.44 -13.89 -14.32
N LEU A 268 5.13 -14.78 -15.28
CA LEU A 268 5.40 -16.21 -15.16
C LEU A 268 6.90 -16.49 -14.99
N LYS A 269 7.74 -15.77 -15.74
CA LYS A 269 9.20 -15.87 -15.60
C LYS A 269 9.68 -15.45 -14.21
N ALA A 270 9.14 -14.36 -13.66
CA ALA A 270 9.47 -13.87 -12.32
C ALA A 270 9.06 -14.89 -11.25
N TRP A 271 7.91 -15.55 -11.42
CA TRP A 271 7.46 -16.63 -10.56
C TRP A 271 8.36 -17.86 -10.62
N ASN A 272 8.73 -18.33 -11.82
CA ASN A 272 9.61 -19.49 -11.98
C ASN A 272 10.97 -19.24 -11.29
N LYS A 273 11.58 -18.07 -11.54
CA LYS A 273 12.80 -17.63 -10.86
C LYS A 273 12.66 -17.59 -9.34
N SER A 274 11.52 -17.13 -8.84
CA SER A 274 11.27 -17.10 -7.40
C SER A 274 11.19 -18.51 -6.81
N ASN A 275 10.61 -19.48 -7.53
CA ASN A 275 10.55 -20.88 -7.08
C ASN A 275 11.94 -21.53 -7.08
N GLU A 276 12.76 -21.29 -8.12
CA GLU A 276 14.16 -21.77 -8.19
C GLU A 276 15.04 -21.29 -7.03
N ILE A 277 14.71 -20.14 -6.42
CA ILE A 277 15.50 -19.55 -5.33
C ILE A 277 15.19 -20.20 -3.98
N ILE A 278 13.97 -20.67 -3.77
CA ILE A 278 13.51 -21.26 -2.50
C ILE A 278 13.77 -22.77 -2.45
N ASN A 279 13.80 -23.41 -3.62
CA ASN A 279 14.31 -24.76 -3.79
C ASN A 279 15.85 -24.80 -3.67
#